data_AF-A0A1I7BM98-F1
#
_entry.id   AF-A0A1I7BM98-F1
#
_cell.length_a   1.000
_cell.length_b   1.000
_cell.length_c   1.000
_cell.angle_alpha   90.00
_cell.angle_beta   90.00
_cell.angle_gamma   90.00
#
_symmetry.space_group_name_H-M   'P 1'
#
loop_
_entity.id
_entity.type
_entity.pdbx_description
1 polymer ?
#
loop_
_entity_poly.entity_id
_entity_poly.type
_entity_poly.pdbx_seq_one_letter_code
_entity_poly.pdbx_strand_id
1 'polypeptide(L)'
;MSHIAIPIPNLPGKQNIDIQVIINNEVKSLHYKVELFYWDDCQNPTAHRADCISEMLTKHDPNWTVYYIGAPTDKFVPITFVDRESKKWMQVR
;
A
#
# COMPACT_ATOMS: atom_id res chain seq x y z
N MET A 1 10.71 -16.43 9.33
CA MET A 1 10.46 -16.08 7.92
C MET A 1 11.49 -15.06 7.49
N SER A 2 12.32 -15.38 6.50
CA SER A 2 13.21 -14.40 5.87
C SER A 2 12.36 -13.48 4.97
N HIS A 3 12.53 -12.17 5.10
CA HIS A 3 11.90 -11.19 4.23
C HIS A 3 12.99 -10.25 3.69
N ILE A 4 12.80 -9.78 2.45
CA ILE A 4 13.64 -8.75 1.85
C ILE A 4 12.91 -7.43 2.06
N ALA A 5 13.52 -6.50 2.80
CA ALA A 5 13.00 -5.15 2.98
C ALA A 5 13.59 -4.23 1.91
N ILE A 6 12.74 -3.65 1.08
CA ILE A 6 13.14 -2.67 0.06
C ILE A 6 12.68 -1.30 0.57
N PRO A 7 13.60 -0.38 0.94
CA PRO A 7 13.23 0.95 1.37
C PRO A 7 12.64 1.73 0.19
N ILE A 8 11.41 2.22 0.35
CA ILE A 8 10.74 3.05 -0.64
C ILE A 8 11.00 4.53 -0.30
N PRO A 9 11.52 5.35 -1.23
CA PRO A 9 11.74 6.76 -0.98
C PRO A 9 10.42 7.52 -0.79
N ASN A 10 10.40 8.47 0.14
CA ASN A 10 9.26 9.34 0.38
C ASN A 10 9.22 10.46 -0.68
N LEU A 11 8.76 10.14 -1.88
CA LEU A 11 8.45 11.12 -2.92
C LEU A 11 7.02 11.64 -2.74
N PRO A 12 6.77 12.92 -3.01
CA PRO A 12 5.43 13.49 -2.95
C PRO A 12 4.51 12.88 -4.03
N GLY A 13 3.24 12.69 -3.69
CA GLY A 13 2.22 12.19 -4.61
C GLY A 13 2.16 10.67 -4.71
N LYS A 14 1.40 10.18 -5.71
CA LYS A 14 1.23 8.75 -5.97
C LYS A 14 2.50 8.17 -6.56
N GLN A 15 2.94 7.03 -6.01
CA GLN A 15 4.06 6.28 -6.55
C GLN A 15 3.58 4.91 -7.03
N ASN A 16 3.95 4.53 -8.24
CA ASN A 16 3.80 3.16 -8.74
C ASN A 16 5.18 2.51 -8.65
N ILE A 17 5.24 1.29 -8.13
CA ILE A 17 6.47 0.56 -7.84
C ILE A 17 6.36 -0.82 -8.48
N ASP A 18 7.22 -1.07 -9.44
CA ASP A 18 7.33 -2.35 -10.13
C ASP A 18 8.62 -3.05 -9.68
N ILE A 19 8.48 -4.27 -9.14
CA ILE A 19 9.61 -5.06 -8.66
C ILE A 19 9.67 -6.34 -9.47
N GLN A 20 10.79 -6.57 -10.15
CA GLN A 20 11.08 -7.86 -10.76
C GLN A 20 12.00 -8.65 -9.84
N VAL A 21 11.50 -9.78 -9.35
CA VAL A 21 12.25 -10.73 -8.53
C VAL A 21 12.61 -11.94 -9.38
N ILE A 22 13.87 -12.36 -9.34
CA ILE A 22 14.36 -13.54 -10.05
C ILE A 22 14.86 -14.54 -9.01
N ILE A 23 14.20 -15.70 -8.90
CA ILE A 23 14.55 -16.77 -7.96
C ILE A 23 14.75 -18.04 -8.78
N ASN A 24 15.96 -18.61 -8.78
CA ASN A 24 16.28 -19.85 -9.52
C ASN A 24 15.79 -19.82 -10.98
N ASN A 25 16.08 -18.72 -11.70
CA ASN A 25 15.65 -18.47 -13.08
C ASN A 25 14.13 -18.29 -13.29
N GLU A 26 13.32 -18.34 -12.24
CA GLU A 26 11.91 -17.97 -12.29
C GLU A 26 11.77 -16.46 -12.08
N VAL A 27 11.20 -15.78 -13.07
CA VAL A 27 10.94 -14.34 -13.04
C VAL A 27 9.53 -14.07 -12.52
N LYS A 28 9.41 -13.18 -11.54
CA LYS A 28 8.13 -12.70 -11.01
C LYS A 28 8.13 -11.19 -10.96
N SER A 29 7.06 -10.61 -11.50
CA SER A 29 6.80 -9.18 -11.41
C SER A 29 5.78 -8.93 -10.31
N LEU A 30 6.11 -8.04 -9.39
CA LEU A 30 5.26 -7.63 -8.30
C LEU A 30 4.91 -6.15 -8.45
N HIS A 31 3.63 -5.83 -8.35
CA HIS A 31 3.14 -4.46 -8.49
C HIS A 31 2.66 -3.90 -7.16
N TYR A 32 3.26 -2.78 -6.78
CA TYR A 32 2.89 -2.02 -5.61
C TYR A 32 2.56 -0.59 -6.01
N LYS A 33 1.76 0.06 -5.18
CA LYS A 33 1.58 1.50 -5.26
C LYS A 33 1.50 2.09 -3.86
N VAL A 34 2.02 3.30 -3.72
CA VAL A 34 1.91 4.10 -2.51
C VAL A 34 1.02 5.28 -2.82
N GLU A 35 -0.04 5.42 -2.04
CA GLU A 35 -0.97 6.55 -2.09
C GLU A 35 -0.94 7.29 -0.74
N LEU A 36 -0.97 8.62 -0.81
CA LEU A 36 -1.01 9.47 0.38
C LEU A 36 -2.47 9.81 0.68
N PHE A 37 -2.94 9.44 1.86
CA PHE A 37 -4.30 9.73 2.31
C PHE A 37 -4.25 10.94 3.24
N TYR A 38 -4.80 12.07 2.81
CA TYR A 38 -4.79 13.31 3.60
C TYR A 38 -5.94 13.31 4.60
N TRP A 39 -5.68 13.84 5.80
CA TRP A 39 -6.70 13.91 6.85
C TRP A 39 -7.82 14.89 6.52
N ASP A 40 -7.52 15.93 5.74
CA ASP A 40 -8.48 16.95 5.30
C ASP A 40 -9.53 16.37 4.32
N ASP A 41 -9.25 15.23 3.68
CA ASP A 41 -10.20 14.52 2.83
C ASP A 41 -11.23 13.71 3.65
N CYS A 42 -11.02 13.58 4.97
CA CYS A 42 -11.99 12.93 5.84
C CYS A 42 -13.17 13.87 6.12
N GLN A 43 -14.36 13.48 5.64
CA GLN A 43 -15.57 14.29 5.77
C GLN A 43 -16.08 14.44 7.22
N ASN A 44 -15.60 13.59 8.14
CA ASN A 44 -16.01 13.62 9.54
C ASN A 44 -14.80 13.93 10.46
N PRO A 45 -14.53 15.20 10.78
CA PRO A 45 -13.38 15.60 11.60
C PRO A 45 -13.49 15.14 13.07
N THR A 46 -14.67 14.71 13.53
CA THR A 46 -14.90 14.16 14.87
C THR A 46 -14.70 12.64 14.96
N ALA A 47 -14.55 11.93 13.84
CA ALA A 47 -14.31 10.48 13.83
C ALA A 47 -12.85 10.15 14.17
N HIS A 48 -12.61 8.94 14.70
CA HIS A 48 -11.23 8.50 14.92
C HIS A 48 -10.53 8.31 13.56
N ARG A 49 -9.24 8.63 13.48
CA ARG A 49 -8.44 8.48 12.23
C ARG A 49 -8.56 7.08 11.60
N ALA A 50 -8.77 6.04 12.42
CA ALA A 50 -9.00 4.67 11.94
C ALA A 50 -10.30 4.54 11.14
N ASP A 51 -11.36 5.24 11.55
CA ASP A 51 -12.65 5.24 10.86
C ASP A 51 -12.53 5.94 9.50
N CYS A 52 -11.81 7.08 9.46
CA CYS A 52 -11.49 7.78 8.20
C CYS A 52 -10.77 6.85 7.22
N ILE A 53 -9.72 6.14 7.68
CA ILE A 53 -8.98 5.20 6.83
C ILE A 53 -9.91 4.09 6.34
N SER A 54 -10.72 3.50 7.22
CA SER A 54 -11.66 2.44 6.85
C SER A 54 -12.63 2.90 5.75
N GLU A 55 -13.22 4.08 5.90
CA GLU A 55 -14.12 4.65 4.90
C GLU A 55 -13.41 4.90 3.57
N MET A 56 -12.22 5.52 3.59
CA MET A 56 -11.46 5.79 2.38
C MET A 56 -11.05 4.49 1.66
N LEU A 57 -10.71 3.44 2.41
CA LEU A 57 -10.38 2.13 1.86
C LEU A 57 -11.58 1.41 1.25
N THR A 58 -12.80 1.59 1.78
CA THR A 58 -14.00 0.97 1.19
C THR A 58 -14.34 1.48 -0.21
N LYS A 59 -13.90 2.69 -0.56
CA LYS A 59 -14.10 3.29 -1.89
C LYS A 59 -12.99 2.91 -2.88
N HIS A 60 -12.01 2.11 -2.46
CA HIS A 60 -10.82 1.82 -3.25
C HIS A 60 -11.02 0.67 -4.25
N ASP A 61 -10.15 0.62 -5.26
CA ASP A 61 -10.18 -0.38 -6.33
C ASP A 61 -10.03 -1.81 -5.76
N PRO A 62 -10.99 -2.71 -6.01
CA PRO A 62 -10.99 -4.07 -5.47
C PRO A 62 -9.85 -4.96 -6.01
N ASN A 63 -9.12 -4.54 -7.05
CA ASN A 63 -7.93 -5.24 -7.57
C ASN A 63 -6.69 -5.02 -6.71
N TRP A 64 -6.71 -4.03 -5.83
CA TRP A 64 -5.63 -3.70 -4.93
C TRP A 64 -5.98 -4.11 -3.50
N THR A 65 -4.97 -4.47 -2.72
CA THR A 65 -5.16 -4.80 -1.31
C THR A 65 -4.12 -4.09 -0.47
N VAL A 66 -4.52 -3.60 0.70
CA VAL A 66 -3.59 -3.00 1.67
C VAL A 66 -2.51 -4.00 2.02
N TYR A 67 -1.26 -3.60 1.77
CA TYR A 67 -0.05 -4.34 2.12
C TYR A 67 0.55 -3.81 3.42
N TYR A 68 0.65 -2.49 3.54
CA TYR A 68 1.26 -1.82 4.67
C TYR A 68 0.68 -0.41 4.86
N ILE A 69 0.42 -0.04 6.11
CA ILE A 69 0.05 1.33 6.50
C ILE A 69 1.27 1.92 7.20
N GLY A 70 1.83 2.99 6.63
CA GLY A 70 2.99 3.65 7.21
C GLY A 70 2.63 4.55 8.39
N ALA A 71 3.66 5.16 8.98
CA ALA A 71 3.47 6.06 10.11
C ALA A 71 2.64 7.29 9.69
N PRO A 72 1.57 7.63 10.43
CA PRO A 72 0.79 8.83 10.15
C PRO A 72 1.61 10.08 10.47
N THR A 73 1.43 11.12 9.65
CA THR A 73 1.90 12.49 9.92
C THR A 73 0.73 13.36 10.38
N ASP A 74 0.98 14.64 10.64
CA ASP A 74 -0.08 15.60 10.93
C ASP A 74 -0.98 15.90 9.73
N LYS A 75 -0.53 15.58 8.50
CA LYS A 75 -1.24 15.92 7.25
C LYS A 75 -1.82 14.72 6.53
N PHE A 76 -1.09 13.60 6.53
CA PHE A 76 -1.46 12.42 5.78
C PHE A 76 -0.92 11.13 6.40
N VAL A 77 -1.46 10.00 5.96
CA VAL A 77 -0.92 8.66 6.18
C VAL A 77 -0.59 8.00 4.84
N PRO A 78 0.63 7.47 4.65
CA PRO A 78 0.96 6.71 3.44
C PRO A 78 0.42 5.29 3.55
N ILE A 79 -0.30 4.83 2.53
CA ILE A 79 -0.80 3.46 2.44
C ILE A 79 -0.19 2.81 1.21
N THR A 80 0.45 1.66 1.43
CA THR A 80 1.00 0.80 0.38
C THR A 80 -0.02 -0.27 0.04
N PHE A 81 -0.32 -0.37 -1.24
CA PHE A 81 -1.15 -1.43 -1.81
C PHE A 81 -0.30 -2.36 -2.65
N VAL A 82 -0.74 -3.61 -2.70
CA VAL A 82 -0.24 -4.62 -3.62
C VAL A 82 -1.40 -5.10 -4.49
N ASP A 83 -1.16 -5.40 -5.75
CA ASP A 83 -2.20 -6.02 -6.57
C ASP A 83 -2.51 -7.45 -6.07
N ARG A 84 -3.72 -7.92 -6.37
CA ARG A 84 -4.19 -9.23 -5.88
C ARG A 84 -3.38 -10.42 -6.40
N GLU A 85 -2.85 -10.37 -7.62
CA GLU A 85 -2.07 -11.47 -8.19
C GLU A 85 -0.70 -11.57 -7.51
N SER A 86 -0.02 -10.44 -7.36
CA SER A 86 1.23 -10.35 -6.58
C SER A 86 1.04 -10.80 -5.14
N LYS A 87 -0.07 -10.41 -4.50
CA LYS A 87 -0.40 -10.86 -3.14
C LYS A 87 -0.59 -12.38 -3.06
N LYS A 88 -1.32 -12.97 -4.00
CA LYS A 88 -1.54 -14.43 -4.04
C LYS A 88 -0.20 -15.15 -4.16
N TRP A 89 0.70 -14.69 -5.02
CA TRP A 89 2.02 -15.29 -5.19
C TRP A 89 2.84 -15.24 -3.89
N MET A 90 2.85 -14.11 -3.18
CA MET A 90 3.53 -14.00 -1.88
C MET A 90 2.92 -14.88 -0.76
N GLN A 91 1.67 -15.34 -0.93
CA GLN A 91 0.97 -16.20 0.03
C GLN A 91 1.07 -17.69 -0.29
N VAL A 92 1.68 -18.05 -1.43
CA VAL A 92 1.91 -19.47 -1.78
C VAL A 92 2.87 -20.06 -0.74
N ARG A 93 2.32 -20.98 0.06
CA ARG A 93 3.04 -21.80 1.03
C ARG A 93 3.73 -22.97 0.34
#